data_AF-A0A924RCL1-F1
#
_entry.id   AF-A0A924RCL1-F1
#
_cell.length_a   1.000
_cell.length_b   1.000
_cell.length_c   1.000
_cell.angle_alpha   90.00
_cell.angle_beta   90.00
_cell.angle_gamma   90.00
#
_symmetry.space_group_name_H-M   'P 1'
#
loop_
_entity.id
_entity.type
_entity.pdbx_description
1 polymer ?
#
loop_
_entity_poly.entity_id
_entity_poly.type
_entity_poly.pdbx_seq_one_letter_code
_entity_poly.pdbx_strand_id
1 'polypeptide(L)'
;MRRSTVDAPACLFDPSGEESRTQLFERTGHVFHGFVSDAVVGSRYGVGVFGGRAPERGLRHNGDKLLLDTCARAIEGEYARGRETFSDRLDDPEKINTLDSAHASTRCVIVDSSFDWSDDAAPRVPLNETGVCEVHVKGFTQQDMWRTALSVVTVSAGHAFGVG
;
A
#
# COMPACT_ATOMS: atom_id res chain seq x y z
N MET A 1 -26.26 9.47 19.75
CA MET A 1 -25.07 9.05 18.97
C MET A 1 -24.44 10.33 18.39
N ARG A 2 -23.30 10.80 18.90
CA ARG A 2 -22.67 12.03 18.40
C ARG A 2 -22.07 11.73 17.02
N ARG A 3 -22.57 12.38 15.97
CA ARG A 3 -22.00 12.25 14.62
C ARG A 3 -20.55 12.73 14.66
N SER A 4 -19.64 11.89 14.20
CA SER A 4 -18.22 12.22 14.03
C SER A 4 -18.09 13.47 13.14
N THR A 5 -17.15 14.36 13.41
CA THR A 5 -16.82 15.50 12.52
C THR A 5 -15.91 15.06 11.36
N VAL A 6 -15.47 13.80 11.38
CA VAL A 6 -14.62 13.17 10.35
C VAL A 6 -15.33 11.95 9.81
N ASP A 7 -15.43 11.85 8.49
CA ASP A 7 -16.02 10.73 7.77
C ASP A 7 -14.92 10.04 6.96
N ALA A 8 -14.86 8.71 7.00
CA ALA A 8 -13.84 7.92 6.32
C ALA A 8 -14.48 6.83 5.44
N PRO A 9 -14.87 7.14 4.20
CA PRO A 9 -15.36 6.12 3.29
C PRO A 9 -14.24 5.20 2.80
N ALA A 10 -14.57 3.91 2.68
CA ALA A 10 -13.81 2.97 1.86
C ALA A 10 -14.21 3.16 0.39
N CYS A 11 -13.22 3.33 -0.47
CA CYS A 11 -13.38 3.54 -1.91
C CYS A 11 -12.98 2.25 -2.63
N LEU A 12 -13.95 1.53 -3.19
CA LEU A 12 -13.72 0.30 -3.95
C LEU A 12 -13.73 0.62 -5.45
N PHE A 13 -12.86 -0.03 -6.21
CA PHE A 13 -12.78 0.14 -7.66
C PHE A 13 -13.07 -1.19 -8.35
N ASP A 14 -13.96 -1.12 -9.33
CA ASP A 14 -14.26 -2.25 -10.19
C ASP A 14 -13.17 -2.45 -11.28
N PRO A 15 -13.26 -3.51 -12.10
CA PRO A 15 -12.32 -3.72 -13.21
C PRO A 15 -12.37 -2.65 -14.32
N SER A 16 -13.48 -1.90 -14.45
CA SER A 16 -13.58 -0.79 -15.41
C SER A 16 -12.90 0.50 -14.89
N GLY A 17 -12.58 0.52 -13.60
CA GLY A 17 -11.99 1.65 -12.90
C GLY A 17 -13.01 2.60 -12.29
N GLU A 18 -14.30 2.24 -12.30
CA GLU A 18 -15.38 2.98 -11.64
C GLU A 18 -15.25 2.84 -10.12
N GLU A 19 -15.44 3.95 -9.41
CA GLU A 19 -15.35 4.03 -7.96
C GLU A 19 -16.73 3.87 -7.31
N SER A 20 -16.83 3.03 -6.29
CA SER A 20 -17.93 3.01 -5.34
C SER A 20 -17.44 3.35 -3.93
N ARG A 21 -18.17 4.20 -3.21
CA ARG A 21 -17.81 4.65 -1.86
C ARG A 21 -18.76 4.06 -0.83
N THR A 22 -18.21 3.31 0.13
CA THR A 22 -18.94 2.80 1.29
C THR A 22 -18.50 3.55 2.54
N GLN A 23 -19.41 4.29 3.16
CA GLN A 23 -19.10 5.00 4.40
C GLN A 23 -18.86 4.01 5.54
N LEU A 24 -17.73 4.16 6.24
CA LEU A 24 -17.45 3.41 7.47
C LEU A 24 -18.09 4.15 8.65
N PHE A 25 -19.28 3.70 9.05
CA PHE A 25 -20.05 4.32 10.14
C PHE A 25 -19.59 3.86 11.53
N GLU A 26 -18.98 2.68 11.62
CA GLU A 26 -18.56 2.13 12.91
C GLU A 26 -17.21 2.67 13.32
N ARG A 27 -17.06 2.90 14.63
CA ARG A 27 -15.84 3.43 15.20
C ARG A 27 -15.63 2.88 16.60
N THR A 28 -14.50 2.22 16.81
CA THR A 28 -14.05 1.75 18.13
C THR A 28 -12.81 2.55 18.52
N GLY A 29 -12.94 3.42 19.52
CA GLY A 29 -11.89 4.38 19.89
C GLY A 29 -11.53 5.32 18.72
N HIS A 30 -10.32 5.18 18.20
CA HIS A 30 -9.81 5.99 17.08
C HIS A 30 -9.80 5.25 15.73
N VAL A 31 -10.34 4.03 15.67
CA VAL A 31 -10.35 3.20 14.46
C VAL A 31 -11.73 3.23 13.83
N PHE A 32 -11.80 3.68 12.57
CA PHE A 32 -12.98 3.51 11.72
C PHE A 32 -12.97 2.10 11.14
N HIS A 33 -14.11 1.44 11.14
CA HIS A 33 -14.23 0.09 10.61
C HIS A 33 -15.65 -0.17 10.07
N GLY A 34 -15.80 -1.26 9.35
CA GLY A 34 -17.06 -1.66 8.72
C GLY A 34 -16.81 -2.80 7.73
N PHE A 35 -17.91 -3.44 7.34
CA PHE A 35 -17.88 -4.50 6.34
C PHE A 35 -18.32 -3.95 4.97
N VAL A 36 -17.52 -4.17 3.93
CA VAL A 36 -17.82 -3.80 2.55
C VAL A 36 -18.12 -5.08 1.78
N SER A 37 -19.39 -5.32 1.43
CA SER A 37 -19.85 -6.59 0.87
C SER A 37 -19.22 -6.97 -0.47
N ASP A 38 -18.87 -5.96 -1.26
CA ASP A 38 -18.43 -6.15 -2.65
C ASP A 38 -16.90 -6.31 -2.74
N ALA A 39 -16.21 -6.24 -1.61
CA ALA A 39 -14.78 -6.38 -1.51
C ALA A 39 -14.36 -7.85 -1.51
N VAL A 40 -13.59 -8.27 -2.51
CA VAL A 40 -13.07 -9.63 -2.66
C VAL A 40 -11.56 -9.61 -2.92
N VAL A 41 -10.91 -10.78 -2.84
CA VAL A 41 -9.49 -10.90 -3.22
C VAL A 41 -9.31 -10.42 -4.67
N GLY A 42 -8.33 -9.55 -4.89
CA GLY A 42 -8.05 -8.87 -6.15
C GLY A 42 -8.78 -7.54 -6.33
N SER A 43 -9.74 -7.19 -5.47
CA SER A 43 -10.36 -5.87 -5.50
C SER A 43 -9.34 -4.78 -5.21
N ARG A 44 -9.45 -3.67 -5.95
CA ARG A 44 -8.66 -2.46 -5.70
C ARG A 44 -9.44 -1.53 -4.80
N TYR A 45 -8.77 -0.92 -3.83
CA TYR A 45 -9.41 0.01 -2.92
C TYR A 45 -8.48 1.13 -2.49
N GLY A 46 -9.07 2.16 -1.88
CA GLY A 46 -8.39 3.18 -1.10
C GLY A 46 -9.33 3.71 -0.03
N VAL A 47 -8.90 4.78 0.65
CA VAL A 47 -9.65 5.39 1.74
C VAL A 47 -9.77 6.89 1.47
N GLY A 48 -10.99 7.42 1.58
CA GLY A 48 -11.23 8.87 1.62
C GLY A 48 -11.26 9.35 3.07
N VAL A 49 -10.89 10.62 3.30
CA VAL A 49 -11.03 11.25 4.63
C VAL A 49 -11.60 12.66 4.48
N PHE A 50 -12.84 12.81 4.94
CA PHE A 50 -13.55 14.08 5.01
C PHE A 50 -13.53 14.60 6.44
N GLY A 51 -13.32 15.90 6.61
CA GLY A 51 -13.33 16.52 7.94
C GLY A 51 -12.98 17.99 7.90
N GLY A 52 -12.90 18.60 9.08
CA GLY A 52 -12.48 20.01 9.20
C GLY A 52 -11.07 20.24 8.64
N ARG A 53 -10.88 21.34 7.91
CA ARG A 53 -9.59 21.78 7.38
C ARG A 53 -9.17 23.08 8.07
N ALA A 54 -7.96 23.07 8.62
CA ALA A 54 -7.30 24.17 9.32
C ALA A 54 -5.77 23.93 9.25
N PRO A 55 -5.13 24.20 8.09
CA PRO A 55 -3.73 23.86 7.85
C PRO A 55 -2.76 24.47 8.87
N GLU A 56 -3.07 25.66 9.38
CA GLU A 56 -2.34 26.36 10.44
C GLU A 56 -2.36 25.62 11.79
N ARG A 57 -3.33 24.72 11.97
CA ARG A 57 -3.44 23.80 13.12
C ARG A 57 -3.06 22.35 12.76
N GLY A 58 -2.53 22.13 11.55
CA GLY A 58 -2.16 20.81 11.03
C GLY A 58 -3.33 19.96 10.52
N LEU A 59 -4.57 20.46 10.53
CA LEU A 59 -5.73 19.73 10.03
C LEU A 59 -5.83 19.86 8.51
N ARG A 60 -5.52 18.78 7.78
CA ARG A 60 -5.38 18.77 6.31
C ARG A 60 -6.29 17.76 5.61
N HIS A 61 -7.43 17.43 6.21
CA HIS A 61 -8.41 16.54 5.59
C HIS A 61 -8.83 17.07 4.20
N ASN A 62 -8.84 16.18 3.22
CA ASN A 62 -9.26 16.46 1.85
C ASN A 62 -9.84 15.17 1.26
N GLY A 63 -11.16 15.14 1.12
CA GLY A 63 -11.88 13.97 0.62
C GLY A 63 -11.81 13.79 -0.89
N ASP A 64 -11.22 14.74 -1.62
CA ASP A 64 -10.93 14.63 -3.06
C ASP A 64 -9.61 13.89 -3.31
N LYS A 65 -8.90 13.46 -2.25
CA LYS A 65 -7.66 12.68 -2.35
C LYS A 65 -7.92 11.25 -1.91
N LEU A 66 -7.69 10.32 -2.83
CA LEU A 66 -7.65 8.90 -2.52
C LEU A 66 -6.37 8.61 -1.72
N LEU A 67 -6.53 8.07 -0.52
CA LEU A 67 -5.42 7.67 0.33
C LEU A 67 -5.20 6.16 0.28
N LEU A 68 -3.95 5.74 0.43
CA LEU A 68 -3.60 4.35 0.64
C LEU A 68 -3.89 3.94 2.08
N ASP A 69 -4.34 2.71 2.28
CA ASP A 69 -4.32 2.07 3.59
C ASP A 69 -2.86 1.82 4.01
N THR A 70 -2.48 2.39 5.15
CA THR A 70 -1.15 2.22 5.76
C THR A 70 -0.83 0.77 6.11
N CYS A 71 -1.84 -0.09 6.18
CA CYS A 71 -1.74 -1.51 6.48
C CYS A 71 -1.90 -2.40 5.23
N ALA A 72 -1.97 -1.82 4.03
CA ALA A 72 -2.12 -2.59 2.79
C ALA A 72 -0.93 -3.54 2.56
N ARG A 73 -1.24 -4.75 2.11
CA ARG A 73 -0.22 -5.79 1.80
C ARG A 73 0.23 -5.80 0.35
N ALA A 74 -0.50 -5.11 -0.53
CA ALA A 74 -0.14 -4.92 -1.92
C ALA A 74 -0.69 -3.58 -2.43
N ILE A 75 0.03 -2.99 -3.38
CA ILE A 75 -0.31 -1.74 -4.04
C ILE A 75 -0.16 -1.97 -5.55
N GLU A 76 -1.10 -1.45 -6.33
CA GLU A 76 -1.11 -1.52 -7.78
C GLU A 76 -1.24 -0.13 -8.39
N GLY A 77 -0.70 -0.01 -9.61
CA GLY A 77 -0.77 1.20 -10.43
C GLY A 77 0.56 1.93 -10.48
N GLU A 78 0.65 2.86 -11.42
CA GLU A 78 1.76 3.79 -11.51
C GLU A 78 1.41 5.07 -10.75
N TYR A 79 2.39 5.62 -10.03
CA TYR A 79 2.22 6.93 -9.42
C TYR A 79 2.31 8.01 -10.50
N ALA A 80 1.15 8.45 -11.01
CA ALA A 80 1.09 9.57 -11.93
C ALA A 80 1.36 10.88 -11.17
N ARG A 81 2.36 11.65 -11.59
CA ARG A 81 2.75 12.94 -10.95
C ARG A 81 1.85 14.09 -11.40
N GLY A 82 0.54 13.93 -11.28
CA GLY A 82 -0.43 14.97 -11.62
C GLY A 82 -0.72 15.94 -10.48
N ARG A 83 -1.23 17.13 -10.81
CA ARG A 83 -1.56 18.18 -9.83
C ARG A 83 -2.67 17.75 -8.88
N GLU A 84 -3.55 16.88 -9.33
CA GLU A 84 -4.64 16.26 -8.58
C GLU A 84 -4.16 15.48 -7.35
N THR A 85 -2.94 14.97 -7.35
CA THR A 85 -2.36 14.21 -6.21
C THR A 85 -2.04 15.10 -5.01
N PHE A 86 -1.99 16.43 -5.18
CA PHE A 86 -1.70 17.36 -4.10
C PHE A 86 -2.99 17.79 -3.39
N SER A 87 -2.96 17.80 -2.05
CA SER A 87 -4.08 18.28 -1.21
C SER A 87 -4.29 19.80 -1.29
N ASP A 88 -3.20 20.54 -1.55
CA ASP A 88 -3.19 21.99 -1.70
C ASP A 88 -2.93 22.35 -3.17
N ARG A 89 -3.37 23.54 -3.58
CA ARG A 89 -3.08 23.99 -4.95
C ARG A 89 -1.61 24.37 -5.08
N LEU A 90 -0.99 24.01 -6.21
CA LEU A 90 0.42 24.32 -6.46
C LEU A 90 0.68 25.82 -6.69
N ASP A 91 -0.31 26.55 -7.20
CA ASP A 91 -0.26 27.99 -7.44
C ASP A 91 -0.63 28.82 -6.19
N ASP A 92 -1.37 28.24 -5.26
CA ASP A 92 -1.84 28.88 -4.04
C ASP A 92 -1.97 27.84 -2.90
N PRO A 93 -0.88 27.55 -2.17
CA PRO A 93 -0.86 26.48 -1.16
C PRO A 93 -1.79 26.70 0.04
N GLU A 94 -2.36 27.89 0.23
CA GLU A 94 -3.35 28.14 1.28
C GLU A 94 -4.71 27.54 0.91
N LYS A 95 -4.99 27.44 -0.40
CA LYS A 95 -6.24 26.91 -0.93
C LYS A 95 -6.20 25.40 -1.09
N ILE A 96 -7.32 24.78 -0.72
CA ILE A 96 -7.55 23.36 -0.96
C ILE A 96 -7.60 23.09 -2.48
N ASN A 97 -7.01 21.97 -2.89
CA ASN A 97 -7.16 21.46 -4.24
C ASN A 97 -8.28 20.43 -4.29
N THR A 98 -9.33 20.75 -5.06
CA THR A 98 -10.55 19.95 -5.18
C THR A 98 -10.56 19.02 -6.38
N LEU A 99 -9.44 18.86 -7.09
CA LEU A 99 -9.32 17.88 -8.16
C LEU A 99 -9.32 16.46 -7.59
N ASP A 100 -10.14 15.56 -8.13
CA ASP A 100 -10.16 14.17 -7.70
C ASP A 100 -8.86 13.45 -8.10
N SER A 101 -8.21 12.79 -7.14
CA SER A 101 -6.97 12.03 -7.37
C SER A 101 -7.20 10.55 -7.69
N ALA A 102 -8.43 10.02 -7.62
CA ALA A 102 -8.70 8.58 -7.67
C ALA A 102 -8.20 7.87 -8.94
N HIS A 103 -8.22 8.56 -10.09
CA HIS A 103 -7.73 8.03 -11.37
C HIS A 103 -6.20 8.10 -11.53
N ALA A 104 -5.54 8.99 -10.80
CA ALA A 104 -4.09 9.23 -10.88
C ALA A 104 -3.30 8.58 -9.74
N SER A 105 -4.00 8.10 -8.71
CA SER A 105 -3.40 7.52 -7.52
C SER A 105 -3.21 6.01 -7.69
N THR A 106 -2.16 5.48 -7.08
CA THR A 106 -2.06 4.04 -6.85
C THR A 106 -3.17 3.57 -5.91
N ARG A 107 -3.50 2.28 -5.99
CA ARG A 107 -4.59 1.67 -5.22
C ARG A 107 -4.05 0.52 -4.39
N CYS A 108 -4.61 0.33 -3.20
CA CYS A 108 -4.36 -0.87 -2.41
C CYS A 108 -5.07 -2.06 -3.06
N VAL A 109 -4.54 -3.27 -2.86
CA VAL A 109 -5.15 -4.51 -3.37
C VAL A 109 -5.43 -5.45 -2.21
N ILE A 110 -6.64 -6.01 -2.19
CA ILE A 110 -7.00 -7.09 -1.27
C ILE A 110 -6.30 -8.36 -1.75
N VAL A 111 -5.40 -8.91 -0.94
CA VAL A 111 -4.64 -10.11 -1.28
C VAL A 111 -4.97 -11.25 -0.34
N ASP A 112 -4.97 -12.46 -0.88
CA ASP A 112 -4.89 -13.65 -0.06
C ASP A 112 -3.48 -13.78 0.52
N SER A 113 -3.39 -14.20 1.79
CA SER A 113 -2.11 -14.45 2.46
C SER A 113 -1.79 -15.93 2.62
N SER A 114 -2.63 -16.83 2.08
CA SER A 114 -2.27 -18.23 2.04
C SER A 114 -1.08 -18.45 1.10
N PHE A 115 -0.10 -19.21 1.56
CA PHE A 115 1.05 -19.64 0.78
C PHE A 115 1.55 -20.97 1.34
N ASP A 116 1.82 -21.94 0.47
CA ASP A 116 2.40 -23.23 0.86
C ASP A 116 3.92 -23.10 0.92
N TRP A 117 4.45 -23.05 2.14
CA TRP A 117 5.88 -22.95 2.41
C TRP A 117 6.61 -24.31 2.31
N SER A 118 5.88 -25.41 2.08
CA SER A 118 6.43 -26.77 2.10
C SER A 118 7.32 -27.00 3.34
N ASP A 119 8.57 -27.44 3.15
CA ASP A 119 9.51 -27.74 4.25
C ASP A 119 10.41 -26.55 4.64
N ASP A 120 10.05 -25.31 4.25
CA ASP A 120 10.86 -24.13 4.58
C ASP A 120 10.97 -23.92 6.10
N ALA A 121 12.20 -23.71 6.56
CA ALA A 121 12.51 -23.53 7.97
C ALA A 121 13.67 -22.54 8.15
N ALA A 122 13.58 -21.74 9.21
CA ALA A 122 14.61 -20.75 9.53
C ALA A 122 15.99 -21.43 9.74
N PRO A 123 17.04 -21.04 8.98
CA PRO A 123 18.37 -21.66 9.08
C PRO A 123 19.07 -21.47 10.44
N ARG A 124 18.70 -20.42 11.20
CA ARG A 124 19.23 -20.10 12.55
C ARG A 124 20.76 -20.13 12.66
N VAL A 125 21.46 -19.64 11.65
CA VAL A 125 22.93 -19.54 11.62
C VAL A 125 23.41 -18.64 12.79
N PRO A 126 24.37 -19.09 13.62
CA PRO A 126 24.96 -18.26 14.67
C PRO A 126 25.58 -16.97 14.11
N LEU A 127 25.49 -15.87 14.87
CA LEU A 127 26.00 -14.57 14.42
C LEU A 127 27.49 -14.58 14.09
N ASN A 128 28.29 -15.35 14.83
CA ASN A 128 29.73 -15.51 14.60
C ASN A 128 30.07 -16.33 13.35
N GLU A 129 29.08 -16.99 12.75
CA GLU A 129 29.19 -17.77 11.51
C GLU A 129 28.44 -17.10 10.34
N THR A 130 27.82 -15.94 10.59
CA THR A 130 27.00 -15.24 9.59
C THR A 130 27.86 -14.39 8.66
N GLY A 131 27.78 -14.68 7.35
CA GLY A 131 28.21 -13.76 6.29
C GLY A 131 27.02 -13.01 5.70
N VAL A 132 27.10 -11.67 5.61
CA VAL A 132 26.03 -10.84 5.02
C VAL A 132 26.41 -10.45 3.59
N CYS A 133 25.50 -10.69 2.64
CA CYS A 133 25.63 -10.24 1.25
C CYS A 133 24.52 -9.24 0.93
N GLU A 134 24.89 -7.97 0.73
CA GLU A 134 23.95 -6.93 0.31
C GLU A 134 23.80 -6.96 -1.21
N VAL A 135 22.55 -7.12 -1.69
CA VAL A 135 22.25 -7.21 -3.12
C VAL A 135 21.07 -6.32 -3.50
N HIS A 136 21.15 -5.69 -4.68
CA HIS A 136 20.01 -5.04 -5.30
C HIS A 136 19.25 -6.07 -6.15
N VAL A 137 17.98 -6.37 -5.80
CA VAL A 137 17.16 -7.42 -6.45
C VAL A 137 17.25 -7.38 -7.99
N LYS A 138 16.98 -6.23 -8.62
CA LYS A 138 17.10 -6.06 -10.08
C LYS A 138 18.54 -6.17 -10.59
N GLY A 139 19.45 -5.35 -10.05
CA GLY A 139 20.85 -5.29 -10.51
C GLY A 139 21.59 -6.62 -10.41
N PHE A 140 21.21 -7.47 -9.44
CA PHE A 140 21.80 -8.79 -9.24
C PHE A 140 21.58 -9.74 -10.42
N THR A 141 20.43 -9.68 -11.10
CA THR A 141 20.11 -10.62 -12.19
C THR A 141 19.96 -9.96 -13.57
N GLN A 142 19.94 -8.63 -13.67
CA GLN A 142 19.58 -7.94 -14.92
C GLN A 142 20.61 -8.15 -16.06
N GLN A 143 21.87 -8.40 -15.73
CA GLN A 143 22.97 -8.56 -16.71
C GLN A 143 23.27 -10.04 -17.03
N ASP A 144 22.54 -10.99 -16.42
CA ASP A 144 22.72 -12.42 -16.67
C ASP A 144 22.10 -12.83 -18.03
N MET A 145 22.88 -12.68 -19.09
CA MET A 145 22.50 -12.93 -20.49
C MET A 145 22.11 -14.39 -20.84
N TRP A 146 22.05 -15.31 -19.88
CA TRP A 146 21.79 -16.74 -20.16
C TRP A 146 20.46 -17.29 -19.61
N ARG A 147 19.62 -16.47 -18.96
CA ARG A 147 18.29 -16.89 -18.48
C ARG A 147 17.22 -15.88 -18.88
N THR A 148 16.55 -16.14 -20.00
CA THR A 148 15.29 -15.49 -20.33
C THR A 148 14.24 -15.90 -19.30
N ALA A 149 13.77 -14.93 -18.52
CA ALA A 149 12.58 -14.91 -17.67
C ALA A 149 12.50 -15.92 -16.50
N LEU A 150 12.90 -15.46 -15.30
CA LEU A 150 12.20 -15.64 -14.01
C LEU A 150 13.12 -15.09 -12.90
N SER A 151 12.81 -13.93 -12.35
CA SER A 151 13.49 -13.38 -11.17
C SER A 151 12.89 -14.01 -9.90
N VAL A 152 13.31 -15.23 -9.57
CA VAL A 152 13.20 -15.77 -8.20
C VAL A 152 14.61 -15.77 -7.63
N VAL A 153 14.85 -14.91 -6.63
CA VAL A 153 16.09 -14.96 -5.85
C VAL A 153 15.79 -15.77 -4.58
N THR A 154 16.15 -17.05 -4.60
CA THR A 154 16.28 -17.85 -3.38
C THR A 154 17.71 -17.68 -2.87
N VAL A 155 17.89 -17.03 -1.72
CA VAL A 155 19.17 -17.03 -1.01
C VAL A 155 19.22 -18.33 -0.20
N SER A 156 19.88 -19.35 -0.74
CA SER A 156 20.25 -20.53 0.04
C SER A 156 21.67 -20.30 0.57
N ALA A 157 21.81 -20.17 1.90
CA ALA A 157 23.11 -20.25 2.54
C ALA A 157 23.56 -21.72 2.54
N GLY A 158 24.39 -22.10 1.57
CA GLY A 158 24.97 -23.43 1.47
C GLY A 158 26.21 -23.61 2.35
N HIS A 159 26.18 -24.70 3.13
CA HIS A 159 27.31 -25.49 3.63
C HIS A 159 28.52 -24.75 4.23
N ALA A 160 28.55 -24.67 5.57
CA ALA A 160 29.79 -24.49 6.30
C ALA A 160 30.68 -25.72 6.11
N PHE A 161 31.81 -25.52 5.43
CA PHE A 161 32.91 -26.49 5.39
C PHE A 161 33.42 -26.74 6.80
N GLY A 162 33.52 -28.01 7.19
CA GLY A 162 34.18 -28.43 8.41
C GLY A 162 35.68 -28.20 8.35
N VAL A 163 36.25 -27.78 9.48
CA VAL A 163 37.67 -27.92 9.82
C VAL A 163 37.81 -27.89 11.35
N GLY A 164 38.42 -28.95 11.90
CA GLY A 164 39.01 -28.96 13.25
C GLY A 164 38.30 -29.87 14.25
#